data_AF-A0A925U3L6-F1
#
_entry.id   AF-A0A925U3L6-F1
#
_cell.length_a   1.000
_cell.length_b   1.000
_cell.length_c   1.000
_cell.angle_alpha   90.00
_cell.angle_beta   90.00
_cell.angle_gamma   90.00
#
_symmetry.space_group_name_H-M   'P 1'
#
loop_
_entity.id
_entity.type
_entity.pdbx_description
1 polymer ?
#
loop_
_entity_poly.entity_id
_entity_poly.type
_entity_poly.pdbx_seq_one_letter_code
_entity_poly.pdbx_strand_id
1 'polypeptide(L)'
;MTKTEAGNTVIYKPGGGLRIMLTISFALLLIFLANAVAGSIWLASRSLYGDAAVFLVMFGLGAVLIMLNAIFLFAASHVEVRMEPEKCVMTLPNWRGPTPLFPYTQMQIPYKDIAAVETRGEIYHYFMLPVAVHASSFVRKDGKRYMLGYMRESSEDHAVPYREIADELARRAGVGVNYRGVVAGGARARAIMNDEPDWETATLDEAKIAELRSKETVFMKTAAVLFIAFVVVGLAFQIIKLTGAV
;
A
#
# COMPACT_ATOMS: atom_id res chain seq x y z
N MET A 1 16.65 8.06 -14.11
CA MET A 1 18.11 8.17 -13.91
C MET A 1 18.39 9.48 -13.21
N THR A 2 18.68 9.43 -11.91
CA THR A 2 18.83 10.59 -11.02
C THR A 2 20.30 10.99 -10.96
N LYS A 3 20.58 12.29 -11.09
CA LYS A 3 21.92 12.88 -11.15
C LYS A 3 22.64 12.67 -9.81
N THR A 4 23.78 11.98 -9.84
CA THR A 4 24.65 11.77 -8.70
C THR A 4 25.58 12.97 -8.53
N GLU A 5 25.28 13.86 -7.59
CA GLU A 5 26.29 14.79 -7.07
C GLU A 5 26.94 14.17 -5.84
N ALA A 6 28.27 14.20 -5.80
CA ALA A 6 29.10 13.45 -4.86
C ALA A 6 28.66 13.67 -3.40
N GLY A 7 28.18 12.59 -2.77
CA GLY A 7 27.85 12.53 -1.34
C GLY A 7 26.35 12.47 -1.01
N ASN A 8 25.48 13.04 -1.85
CA ASN A 8 24.03 13.02 -1.64
C ASN A 8 23.35 12.10 -2.67
N THR A 9 22.88 10.94 -2.20
CA THR A 9 22.14 10.00 -3.04
C THR A 9 20.67 10.05 -2.67
N VAL A 10 19.82 10.53 -3.57
CA VAL A 10 18.38 10.34 -3.46
C VAL A 10 18.11 8.87 -3.80
N ILE A 11 17.83 8.06 -2.78
CA ILE A 11 17.53 6.63 -2.96
C ILE A 11 16.12 6.47 -3.50
N TYR A 12 15.17 7.25 -2.98
CA TYR A 12 13.80 7.18 -3.43
C TYR A 12 13.12 8.55 -3.40
N LYS A 13 12.52 8.88 -4.53
CA LYS A 13 11.59 9.99 -4.71
C LYS A 13 10.60 9.59 -5.81
N PRO A 14 9.28 9.67 -5.56
CA PRO A 14 8.28 9.38 -6.56
C PRO A 14 8.49 10.22 -7.82
N GLY A 15 8.38 9.57 -8.98
CA GLY A 15 8.57 10.22 -10.28
C GLY A 15 7.60 11.39 -10.50
N GLY A 16 8.06 12.43 -11.21
CA GLY A 16 7.18 13.56 -11.60
C GLY A 16 5.96 13.10 -12.42
N GLY A 17 6.16 12.13 -13.34
CA GLY A 17 5.08 11.59 -14.17
C GLY A 17 3.96 10.92 -13.37
N LEU A 18 4.30 10.14 -12.34
CA LEU A 18 3.32 9.49 -11.46
C LEU A 18 2.45 10.55 -10.75
N ARG A 19 3.06 11.60 -10.21
CA ARG A 19 2.33 12.71 -9.55
C ARG A 19 1.39 13.43 -10.52
N ILE A 20 1.82 13.67 -11.76
CA ILE A 20 1.00 14.28 -12.80
C ILE A 20 -0.19 13.38 -13.13
N MET A 21 0.05 12.08 -13.38
CA MET A 21 -1.02 11.12 -13.66
C MET A 21 -2.04 11.06 -12.52
N LEU A 22 -1.59 10.91 -11.28
CA LEU A 22 -2.46 10.87 -10.11
C LEU A 22 -3.27 12.17 -9.97
N THR A 23 -2.65 13.33 -10.20
CA THR A 23 -3.35 14.63 -10.17
C THR A 23 -4.44 14.72 -11.24
N ILE A 24 -4.14 14.32 -12.48
CA ILE A 24 -5.12 14.32 -13.58
C ILE A 24 -6.25 13.34 -13.28
N SER A 25 -5.92 12.11 -12.86
CA SER A 25 -6.90 11.09 -12.49
C SER A 25 -7.80 11.55 -11.34
N PHE A 26 -7.23 12.23 -10.33
CA PHE A 26 -7.99 12.81 -9.23
C PHE A 26 -9.01 13.85 -9.73
N ALA A 27 -8.58 14.76 -10.61
CA ALA A 27 -9.47 15.76 -11.20
C ALA A 27 -10.59 15.13 -12.05
N LEU A 28 -10.29 14.11 -12.85
CA LEU A 28 -11.27 13.38 -13.64
C LEU A 28 -12.27 12.63 -12.75
N LEU A 29 -11.81 12.00 -11.67
CA LEU A 29 -12.66 11.30 -10.70
C LEU A 29 -13.57 12.28 -9.95
N LEU A 30 -13.12 13.50 -9.65
CA LEU A 30 -13.98 14.56 -9.08
C LEU A 30 -15.12 14.94 -10.03
N ILE A 31 -14.80 15.16 -11.31
CA ILE A 31 -15.80 15.48 -12.33
C ILE A 31 -16.79 14.32 -12.47
N PHE A 32 -16.29 13.09 -12.51
CA PHE A 32 -17.12 11.89 -12.53
C PHE A 32 -18.05 11.81 -11.32
N LEU A 33 -17.56 12.07 -10.11
CA LEU A 33 -18.35 12.08 -8.87
C LEU A 33 -19.49 13.11 -8.93
N ALA A 34 -19.17 14.34 -9.32
CA ALA A 34 -20.15 15.41 -9.44
C ALA A 34 -21.25 15.04 -10.44
N ASN A 35 -20.88 14.47 -11.59
CA ASN A 35 -21.83 13.98 -12.59
C ASN A 35 -22.66 12.79 -12.08
N ALA A 36 -22.06 11.87 -11.33
CA ALA A 36 -22.77 10.71 -10.78
C ALA A 36 -23.87 11.15 -9.79
N VAL A 37 -23.57 12.09 -8.88
CA VAL A 37 -24.56 12.65 -7.96
C VAL A 37 -25.64 13.43 -8.70
N ALA A 38 -25.24 14.36 -9.58
CA ALA A 38 -26.18 15.18 -10.33
C ALA A 38 -27.12 14.32 -11.20
N GLY A 39 -26.57 13.33 -11.89
CA GLY A 39 -27.33 12.37 -12.70
C GLY A 39 -28.30 11.54 -11.86
N SER A 40 -27.87 11.05 -10.68
CA SER A 40 -28.75 10.32 -9.76
C SER A 40 -29.94 11.18 -9.32
N ILE A 41 -29.71 12.42 -8.89
CA ILE A 41 -30.76 13.36 -8.47
C ILE A 41 -31.71 13.66 -9.63
N TRP A 42 -31.16 13.95 -10.81
CA TRP A 42 -31.94 14.29 -12.00
C TRP A 42 -32.83 13.12 -12.47
N LEU A 43 -32.30 11.90 -12.51
CA LEU A 43 -33.06 10.70 -12.87
C LEU A 43 -34.16 10.40 -11.84
N ALA A 44 -33.87 10.53 -10.55
CA ALA A 44 -34.84 10.35 -9.48
C ALA A 44 -35.99 11.38 -9.57
N SER A 45 -35.69 12.62 -9.95
CA SER A 45 -36.68 13.68 -10.16
C SER A 45 -37.67 13.38 -11.30
N ARG A 46 -37.31 12.46 -12.20
CA ARG A 46 -38.12 12.01 -13.34
C ARG A 46 -38.74 10.62 -13.11
N SER A 47 -38.75 10.15 -11.86
CA SER A 47 -39.26 8.82 -11.48
C SER A 47 -38.52 7.64 -12.15
N LEU A 48 -37.29 7.85 -12.63
CA LEU A 48 -36.41 6.80 -13.17
C LEU A 48 -35.52 6.22 -12.06
N TYR A 49 -36.15 5.61 -11.04
CA TYR A 49 -35.44 5.19 -9.83
C TYR A 49 -34.39 4.09 -10.06
N GLY A 50 -34.62 3.20 -11.01
CA GLY A 50 -33.65 2.15 -11.37
C GLY A 50 -32.34 2.73 -11.90
N ASP A 51 -32.43 3.67 -12.86
CA ASP A 51 -31.25 4.33 -13.42
C ASP A 51 -30.59 5.27 -12.39
N ALA A 52 -31.39 5.95 -11.57
CA ALA A 52 -30.88 6.77 -10.48
C ALA A 52 -30.05 5.96 -9.46
N ALA A 53 -30.48 4.73 -9.16
CA ALA A 53 -29.75 3.81 -8.29
C ALA A 53 -28.41 3.37 -8.90
N VAL A 54 -28.36 3.13 -10.22
CA VAL A 54 -27.10 2.83 -10.92
C VAL A 54 -26.11 3.99 -10.78
N PHE A 55 -26.54 5.23 -10.98
CA PHE A 55 -25.71 6.41 -10.81
C PHE A 55 -25.24 6.59 -9.36
N LEU A 56 -26.06 6.23 -8.37
CA LEU A 56 -25.67 6.25 -6.96
C LEU A 56 -24.60 5.20 -6.62
N VAL A 57 -24.70 3.99 -7.20
CA VAL A 57 -23.65 2.96 -7.08
C VAL A 57 -22.35 3.43 -7.73
N MET A 58 -22.43 4.05 -8.92
CA MET A 58 -21.27 4.66 -9.58
C MET A 58 -20.62 5.75 -8.73
N PHE A 59 -21.43 6.59 -8.07
CA PHE A 59 -20.93 7.58 -7.11
C PHE A 59 -20.16 6.90 -5.97
N GLY A 60 -20.73 5.87 -5.34
CA GLY A 60 -20.07 5.13 -4.25
C GLY A 60 -18.75 4.51 -4.68
N LEU A 61 -18.70 3.85 -5.85
CA LEU A 61 -17.47 3.29 -6.41
C LEU A 61 -16.43 4.38 -6.72
N GLY A 62 -16.86 5.48 -7.34
CA GLY A 62 -15.99 6.62 -7.61
C GLY A 62 -15.42 7.23 -6.33
N ALA A 63 -16.21 7.28 -5.24
CA ALA A 63 -15.79 7.82 -3.95
C ALA A 63 -14.68 6.97 -3.31
N VAL A 64 -14.75 5.64 -3.48
CA VAL A 64 -13.66 4.74 -3.08
C VAL A 64 -12.43 4.97 -3.95
N LEU A 65 -12.60 5.06 -5.27
CA LEU A 65 -11.48 5.27 -6.20
C LEU A 65 -10.76 6.61 -5.97
N ILE A 66 -11.49 7.69 -5.73
CA ILE A 66 -10.90 9.00 -5.45
C ILE A 66 -10.18 9.01 -4.10
N MET A 67 -10.71 8.33 -3.08
CA MET A 67 -10.04 8.17 -1.80
C MET A 67 -8.70 7.42 -1.96
N LEU A 68 -8.69 6.30 -2.69
CA LEU A 68 -7.46 5.56 -3.01
C LEU A 68 -6.48 6.41 -3.81
N ASN A 69 -6.96 7.14 -4.81
CA ASN A 69 -6.14 8.05 -5.61
C ASN A 69 -5.51 9.15 -4.75
N ALA A 70 -6.29 9.77 -3.85
CA ALA A 70 -5.81 10.78 -2.91
C ALA A 70 -4.69 10.24 -2.01
N ILE A 71 -4.84 9.01 -1.49
CA ILE A 71 -3.83 8.34 -0.68
C ILE A 71 -2.51 8.21 -1.46
N PHE A 72 -2.58 7.69 -2.70
CA PHE A 72 -1.39 7.53 -3.54
C PHE A 72 -0.79 8.87 -3.96
N LEU A 73 -1.60 9.88 -4.27
CA LEU A 73 -1.14 11.21 -4.63
C LEU A 73 -0.41 11.88 -3.46
N PHE A 74 -0.95 11.74 -2.25
CA PHE A 74 -0.34 12.30 -1.05
C PHE A 74 1.00 11.62 -0.75
N ALA A 75 1.04 10.28 -0.82
CA ALA A 75 2.27 9.48 -0.71
C ALA A 75 3.30 9.88 -1.77
N ALA A 76 2.88 9.96 -3.03
CA ALA A 76 3.75 10.36 -4.14
C ALA A 76 4.30 11.79 -3.98
N SER A 77 3.64 12.65 -3.21
CA SER A 77 4.05 14.05 -3.03
C SER A 77 4.98 14.28 -1.83
N HIS A 78 4.93 13.43 -0.81
CA HIS A 78 5.63 13.65 0.45
C HIS A 78 6.74 12.65 0.75
N VAL A 79 6.69 11.44 0.18
CA VAL A 79 7.70 10.43 0.46
C VAL A 79 9.02 10.79 -0.22
N GLU A 80 10.07 10.89 0.59
CA GLU A 80 11.42 11.18 0.11
C GLU A 80 12.44 10.52 1.04
N VAL A 81 13.43 9.84 0.46
CA VAL A 81 14.55 9.26 1.19
C VAL A 81 15.86 9.71 0.55
N ARG A 82 16.65 10.42 1.34
CA ARG A 82 17.95 10.97 0.96
C ARG A 82 19.02 10.39 1.88
N MET A 83 20.01 9.74 1.27
CA MET A 83 21.20 9.28 1.96
C MET A 83 22.30 10.33 1.79
N GLU A 84 22.48 11.15 2.82
CA GLU A 84 23.58 12.12 2.89
C GLU A 84 24.86 11.41 3.38
N PRO A 85 26.04 12.06 3.37
CA PRO A 85 27.30 11.40 3.75
C PRO A 85 27.33 10.86 5.18
N GLU A 86 26.72 11.57 6.13
CA GLU A 86 26.79 11.24 7.57
C GLU A 86 25.45 10.84 8.19
N LYS A 87 24.34 11.07 7.47
CA LYS A 87 22.99 10.83 7.96
C LYS A 87 22.02 10.44 6.86
N CYS A 88 20.98 9.71 7.24
CA CYS A 88 19.81 9.49 6.42
C CYS A 88 18.73 10.52 6.77
N VAL A 89 18.16 11.17 5.76
CA VAL A 89 17.01 12.06 5.89
C VAL A 89 15.83 11.41 5.18
N MET A 90 14.78 11.11 5.91
CA MET A 90 13.62 10.41 5.37
C MET A 90 12.31 11.04 5.83
N THR A 91 11.38 11.13 4.89
CA THR A 91 9.97 11.45 5.14
C THR A 91 9.18 10.24 4.70
N LEU A 92 8.69 9.47 5.68
CA LEU A 92 7.99 8.21 5.42
C LEU A 92 6.57 8.28 5.97
N PRO A 93 5.62 7.59 5.33
CA PRO A 93 4.28 7.48 5.86
C PRO A 93 4.34 6.66 7.15
N ASN A 94 3.87 7.23 8.25
CA ASN A 94 3.77 6.55 9.55
C ASN A 94 2.35 6.00 9.74
N TRP A 95 1.83 5.38 8.70
CA TRP A 95 0.45 4.91 8.67
C TRP A 95 0.37 3.39 8.79
N ARG A 96 -0.59 2.93 9.59
CA ARG A 96 -0.95 1.53 9.79
C ARG A 96 -2.48 1.47 9.75
N GLY A 97 -3.06 0.47 9.07
CA GLY A 97 -4.52 0.27 9.01
C GLY A 97 -5.23 0.76 7.74
N PRO A 98 -6.57 0.70 7.67
CA PRO A 98 -7.38 0.99 6.47
C PRO A 98 -7.77 2.46 6.29
N THR A 99 -7.81 3.23 7.39
CA THR A 99 -8.03 4.67 7.35
C THR A 99 -6.76 5.30 6.80
N PRO A 100 -6.69 6.57 6.45
CA PRO A 100 -5.39 7.22 6.41
C PRO A 100 -5.53 8.60 6.99
N LEU A 101 -5.17 8.76 8.26
CA LEU A 101 -5.06 10.08 8.88
C LEU A 101 -3.68 10.72 8.66
N PHE A 102 -2.90 10.16 7.74
CA PHE A 102 -1.66 10.70 7.18
C PHE A 102 -0.64 11.33 8.17
N PRO A 103 -0.25 10.68 9.28
CA PRO A 103 0.95 11.11 9.98
C PRO A 103 2.17 10.74 9.11
N TYR A 104 2.99 11.71 8.75
CA TYR A 104 4.31 11.47 8.18
C TYR A 104 5.34 11.64 9.27
N THR A 105 6.27 10.70 9.36
CA THR A 105 7.43 10.87 10.21
C THR A 105 8.54 11.43 9.34
N GLN A 106 8.91 12.67 9.64
CA GLN A 106 10.14 13.27 9.16
C GLN A 106 11.23 12.99 10.18
N MET A 107 12.32 12.38 9.73
CA MET A 107 13.42 12.05 10.62
C MET A 107 14.77 12.20 9.94
N GLN A 108 15.75 12.57 10.75
CA GLN A 108 17.16 12.64 10.37
C GLN A 108 17.92 11.73 11.33
N ILE A 109 18.59 10.71 10.79
CA ILE A 109 19.28 9.69 11.58
C ILE A 109 20.74 9.68 11.17
N PRO A 110 21.65 10.14 12.06
CA PRO A 110 23.08 9.94 11.86
C PRO A 110 23.42 8.44 11.81
N TYR A 111 24.25 8.01 10.86
CA TYR A 111 24.58 6.59 10.72
C TYR A 111 25.27 6.02 11.98
N LYS A 112 26.06 6.86 12.66
CA LYS A 112 26.73 6.52 13.92
C LYS A 112 25.77 6.18 15.07
N ASP A 113 24.50 6.58 14.97
CA ASP A 113 23.49 6.33 16.00
C ASP A 113 22.74 5.02 15.78
N ILE A 114 22.96 4.35 14.65
CA ILE A 114 22.31 3.10 14.29
C ILE A 114 23.07 1.95 14.95
N ALA A 115 22.34 1.09 15.66
CA ALA A 115 22.86 -0.11 16.31
C ALA A 115 22.64 -1.35 15.44
N ALA A 116 21.48 -1.46 14.79
CA ALA A 116 21.14 -2.57 13.90
C ALA A 116 20.11 -2.14 12.86
N VAL A 117 20.10 -2.82 11.73
CA VAL A 117 18.99 -2.82 10.78
C VAL A 117 18.37 -4.22 10.82
N GLU A 118 17.04 -4.29 10.87
CA GLU A 118 16.32 -5.54 11.07
C GLU A 118 15.23 -5.71 10.03
N THR A 119 15.03 -6.94 9.57
CA THR A 119 13.93 -7.31 8.69
C THR A 119 13.15 -8.47 9.29
N ARG A 120 11.85 -8.52 9.06
CA ARG A 120 10.98 -9.56 9.60
C ARG A 120 9.86 -9.86 8.60
N GLY A 121 9.52 -11.13 8.42
CA GLY A 121 8.29 -11.53 7.74
C GLY A 121 7.11 -11.45 8.71
N GLU A 122 5.98 -10.94 8.24
CA GLU A 122 4.75 -10.85 9.04
C GLU A 122 3.57 -11.30 8.18
N ILE A 123 2.77 -12.23 8.69
CA ILE A 123 1.58 -12.71 7.98
C ILE A 123 0.34 -12.17 8.66
N TYR A 124 -0.34 -11.23 8.00
CA TYR A 124 -1.54 -10.58 8.50
C TYR A 124 -2.80 -11.14 7.89
N HIS A 125 -3.90 -11.10 8.65
CA HIS A 125 -5.21 -11.48 8.14
C HIS A 125 -6.04 -10.22 7.85
N TYR A 126 -6.19 -9.87 6.57
CA TYR A 126 -7.07 -8.81 6.09
C TYR A 126 -8.36 -9.44 5.58
N PHE A 127 -9.49 -9.22 6.27
CA PHE A 127 -10.77 -9.87 5.92
C PHE A 127 -10.64 -11.38 5.67
N MET A 128 -9.95 -12.08 6.57
CA MET A 128 -9.63 -13.52 6.48
C MET A 128 -8.60 -13.94 5.40
N LEU A 129 -8.14 -13.02 4.54
CA LEU A 129 -7.04 -13.27 3.61
C LEU A 129 -5.70 -13.16 4.35
N PRO A 130 -4.90 -14.25 4.43
CA PRO A 130 -3.51 -14.13 4.85
C PRO A 130 -2.73 -13.34 3.79
N VAL A 131 -2.00 -12.33 4.22
CA VAL A 131 -1.13 -11.49 3.39
C VAL A 131 0.24 -11.46 4.05
N ALA A 132 1.23 -12.00 3.34
CA ALA A 132 2.62 -11.95 3.78
C ALA A 132 3.26 -10.59 3.42
N VAL A 133 3.88 -9.96 4.42
CA VAL A 133 4.64 -8.73 4.25
C VAL A 133 6.03 -8.84 4.89
N HIS A 134 7.02 -8.18 4.29
CA HIS A 134 8.30 -7.89 4.91
C HIS A 134 8.24 -6.53 5.60
N ALA A 135 8.49 -6.51 6.91
CA ALA A 135 8.74 -5.32 7.68
C ALA A 135 10.24 -5.02 7.71
N SER A 136 10.62 -3.78 7.47
CA SER A 136 12.00 -3.30 7.60
C SER A 136 12.08 -2.24 8.70
N SER A 137 12.98 -2.39 9.66
CA SER A 137 13.18 -1.45 10.76
C SER A 137 14.66 -1.18 11.01
N PHE A 138 14.95 -0.15 11.80
CA PHE A 138 16.27 0.04 12.38
C PHE A 138 16.16 0.34 13.87
N VAL A 139 17.20 -0.06 14.60
CA VAL A 139 17.33 0.15 16.04
C VAL A 139 18.45 1.15 16.27
N ARG A 140 18.19 2.17 17.08
CA ARG A 140 19.21 3.13 17.49
C ARG A 140 19.98 2.61 18.69
N LYS A 141 21.16 3.17 18.94
CA LYS A 141 22.01 2.87 20.10
C LYS A 141 21.35 3.22 21.45
N ASP A 142 20.30 4.04 21.45
CA ASP A 142 19.45 4.32 22.61
C ASP A 142 18.39 3.23 22.87
N GLY A 143 18.38 2.16 22.07
CA GLY A 143 17.44 1.03 22.16
C GLY A 143 16.10 1.27 21.46
N LYS A 144 15.84 2.47 20.91
CA LYS A 144 14.57 2.75 20.23
C LYS A 144 14.55 2.15 18.82
N ARG A 145 13.49 1.42 18.50
CA ARG A 145 13.23 0.89 17.15
C ARG A 145 12.32 1.83 16.36
N TYR A 146 12.66 2.02 15.09
CA TYR A 146 11.88 2.82 14.15
C TYR A 146 11.54 1.99 12.92
N MET A 147 10.25 1.98 12.57
CA MET A 147 9.74 1.27 11.41
C MET A 147 10.00 2.09 10.13
N LEU A 148 10.56 1.46 9.08
CA LEU A 148 10.73 2.09 7.76
C LEU A 148 9.45 1.94 6.91
N GLY A 149 9.05 0.71 6.62
CA GLY A 149 7.74 0.38 6.09
C GLY A 149 7.52 -1.12 5.87
N TYR A 150 6.33 -1.46 5.35
CA TYR A 150 5.97 -2.84 5.01
C TYR A 150 5.96 -3.01 3.50
N MET A 151 6.50 -4.12 3.01
CA MET A 151 6.50 -4.50 1.60
C MET A 151 5.78 -5.82 1.47
N ARG A 152 4.82 -5.94 0.55
CA ARG A 152 4.20 -7.25 0.29
C ARG A 152 5.23 -8.18 -0.33
N GLU A 153 5.39 -9.40 0.20
CA GLU A 153 6.41 -10.34 -0.29
C GLU A 153 6.19 -10.73 -1.75
N SER A 154 4.93 -10.79 -2.18
CA SER A 154 4.54 -11.22 -3.53
C SER A 154 4.55 -10.10 -4.58
N SER A 155 4.90 -8.86 -4.21
CA SER A 155 4.91 -7.73 -5.14
C SER A 155 6.33 -7.55 -5.67
N GLU A 156 6.51 -7.51 -6.99
CA GLU A 156 7.82 -7.19 -7.59
C GLU A 156 8.02 -5.67 -7.74
N ASP A 157 6.92 -4.93 -7.93
CA ASP A 157 6.91 -3.47 -7.98
C ASP A 157 6.42 -2.92 -6.63
N HIS A 158 7.33 -2.33 -5.88
CA HIS A 158 7.05 -1.78 -4.57
C HIS A 158 6.84 -0.27 -4.66
N ALA A 159 5.71 0.21 -4.12
CA ALA A 159 5.43 1.64 -4.09
C ALA A 159 6.57 2.44 -3.43
N VAL A 160 7.18 1.90 -2.36
CA VAL A 160 8.40 2.43 -1.74
C VAL A 160 9.40 1.28 -1.52
N PRO A 161 10.68 1.40 -1.93
CA PRO A 161 11.68 0.35 -1.85
C PRO A 161 12.30 0.25 -0.45
N TYR A 162 11.51 -0.16 0.56
CA TYR A 162 11.95 -0.17 1.96
C TYR A 162 13.11 -1.14 2.24
N ARG A 163 13.28 -2.19 1.45
CA ARG A 163 14.36 -3.16 1.58
C ARG A 163 15.68 -2.56 1.10
N GLU A 164 15.67 -1.91 -0.05
CA GLU A 164 16.82 -1.20 -0.60
C GLU A 164 17.24 -0.03 0.31
N ILE A 165 16.26 0.66 0.89
CA ILE A 165 16.51 1.69 1.90
C ILE A 165 17.20 1.07 3.13
N ALA A 166 16.72 -0.07 3.62
CA ALA A 166 17.30 -0.76 4.77
C ALA A 166 18.72 -1.28 4.50
N ASP A 167 18.95 -1.88 3.34
CA ASP A 167 20.25 -2.41 2.92
C ASP A 167 21.29 -1.27 2.80
N GLU A 168 20.91 -0.16 2.18
CA GLU A 168 21.80 1.01 2.06
C GLU A 168 22.06 1.69 3.41
N LEU A 169 21.04 1.74 4.29
CA LEU A 169 21.18 2.25 5.65
C LEU A 169 22.17 1.40 6.46
N ALA A 170 22.06 0.07 6.38
CA ALA A 170 22.95 -0.87 7.04
C ALA A 170 24.39 -0.71 6.54
N ARG A 171 24.56 -0.64 5.20
CA ARG A 171 25.86 -0.44 4.55
C ARG A 171 26.55 0.85 5.01
N ARG A 172 25.82 1.97 5.06
CA ARG A 172 26.39 3.27 5.49
C ARG A 172 26.65 3.35 7.00
N ALA A 173 25.87 2.64 7.80
CA ALA A 173 26.10 2.53 9.24
C ALA A 173 27.17 1.50 9.63
N GLY A 174 27.64 0.68 8.68
CA GLY A 174 28.59 -0.39 8.97
C GLY A 174 28.01 -1.49 9.85
N VAL A 175 26.69 -1.71 9.78
CA VAL A 175 25.96 -2.75 10.52
C VAL A 175 25.40 -3.80 9.56
N GLY A 176 25.12 -5.00 10.05
CA GLY A 176 24.42 -6.03 9.28
C GLY A 176 22.91 -5.80 9.23
N VAL A 177 22.26 -6.45 8.25
CA VAL A 177 20.80 -6.59 8.20
C VAL A 177 20.41 -7.91 8.85
N ASN A 178 19.76 -7.84 10.01
CA ASN A 178 19.38 -9.00 10.81
C ASN A 178 17.97 -9.45 10.46
N TYR A 179 17.83 -10.64 9.88
CA TYR A 179 16.52 -11.25 9.65
C TYR A 179 16.00 -11.91 10.92
N ARG A 180 14.82 -11.48 11.40
CA ARG A 180 14.18 -11.94 12.63
C ARG A 180 13.18 -13.09 12.43
N GLY A 181 13.15 -13.71 11.25
CA GLY A 181 12.20 -14.77 10.91
C GLY A 181 10.82 -14.25 10.51
N VAL A 182 9.83 -15.14 10.51
CA VAL A 182 8.43 -14.82 10.16
C VAL A 182 7.55 -14.95 11.39
N VAL A 183 6.68 -13.98 11.65
CA VAL A 183 5.72 -14.00 12.77
C VAL A 183 4.29 -13.92 12.27
N ALA A 184 3.34 -14.39 13.08
CA ALA A 184 1.94 -14.10 12.86
C ALA A 184 1.65 -12.63 13.20
N GLY A 185 1.06 -11.90 12.26
CA GLY A 185 0.40 -10.63 12.59
C GLY A 185 -0.80 -10.90 13.49
N GLY A 186 -1.00 -10.06 14.51
CA GLY A 186 -1.93 -10.26 15.63
C GLY A 186 -3.36 -10.73 15.28
N ALA A 187 -4.10 -11.13 16.32
CA ALA A 187 -5.36 -11.86 16.17
C ALA A 187 -6.46 -11.05 15.42
N ARG A 188 -6.68 -11.47 14.16
CA ARG A 188 -7.94 -11.44 13.39
C ARG A 188 -8.39 -10.17 12.64
N ALA A 189 -7.82 -8.97 12.79
CA ALA A 189 -8.22 -7.86 11.91
C ALA A 189 -7.23 -6.68 11.86
N ARG A 190 -6.10 -6.82 11.16
CA ARG A 190 -5.26 -5.63 10.86
C ARG A 190 -6.00 -4.58 10.01
N ALA A 191 -7.01 -5.02 9.27
CA ALA A 191 -7.95 -4.14 8.59
C ALA A 191 -8.74 -3.23 9.54
N ILE A 192 -8.66 -3.40 10.87
CA ILE A 192 -9.41 -2.60 11.85
C ILE A 192 -8.46 -2.08 12.96
N MET A 193 -7.43 -2.83 13.30
CA MET A 193 -6.51 -2.52 14.41
C MET A 193 -5.09 -2.28 13.91
N ASN A 194 -4.47 -1.20 14.38
CA ASN A 194 -3.06 -0.84 14.10
C ASN A 194 -2.07 -1.67 14.92
N ASP A 195 -2.39 -2.94 15.13
CA ASP A 195 -1.65 -3.85 15.97
C ASP A 195 -0.41 -4.37 15.24
N GLU A 196 0.74 -4.29 15.90
CA GLU A 196 2.02 -4.82 15.42
C GLU A 196 2.43 -5.93 16.40
N PRO A 197 2.76 -7.13 15.91
CA PRO A 197 3.30 -8.15 16.79
C PRO A 197 4.62 -7.64 17.39
N ASP A 198 4.81 -7.86 18.69
CA ASP A 198 6.06 -7.54 19.37
C ASP A 198 7.23 -8.14 18.59
N TRP A 199 8.34 -7.41 18.46
CA TRP A 199 9.56 -7.87 17.81
C TRP A 199 10.23 -9.05 18.51
N GLU A 200 9.85 -9.32 19.76
CA GLU A 200 10.25 -10.51 20.50
C GLU A 200 9.26 -11.69 20.34
N THR A 201 8.23 -11.54 19.49
CA THR A 201 7.29 -12.64 19.19
C THR A 201 8.02 -13.80 18.54
N ALA A 202 7.74 -15.01 19.02
CA ALA A 202 8.31 -16.23 18.48
C ALA A 202 8.00 -16.42 16.99
N THR A 203 8.99 -16.91 16.25
CA THR A 203 8.86 -17.17 14.82
C THR A 203 7.94 -18.36 14.56
N LEU A 204 7.16 -18.28 13.49
CA LEU A 204 6.37 -19.38 12.96
C LEU A 204 7.29 -20.48 12.41
N ASP A 205 6.79 -21.71 12.45
CA ASP A 205 7.38 -22.87 11.80
C ASP A 205 7.24 -22.80 10.27
N GLU A 206 8.20 -23.39 9.56
CA GLU A 206 8.25 -23.38 8.09
C GLU A 206 6.99 -23.99 7.45
N ALA A 207 6.44 -25.05 8.06
CA ALA A 207 5.22 -25.70 7.59
C ALA A 207 4.02 -24.74 7.63
N LYS A 208 3.88 -23.98 8.71
CA LYS A 208 2.82 -22.98 8.83
C LYS A 208 2.99 -21.80 7.88
N ILE A 209 4.23 -21.34 7.68
CA ILE A 209 4.54 -20.28 6.71
C ILE A 209 4.14 -20.72 5.30
N ALA A 210 4.49 -21.95 4.90
CA ALA A 210 4.12 -22.51 3.60
C ALA A 210 2.60 -22.66 3.43
N GLU A 211 1.90 -23.13 4.46
CA GLU A 211 0.43 -23.23 4.47
C GLU A 211 -0.24 -21.87 4.21
N LEU A 212 0.20 -20.83 4.92
CA LEU A 212 -0.39 -19.49 4.82
C LEU A 212 -0.11 -18.82 3.47
N ARG A 213 1.11 -18.94 2.94
CA ARG A 213 1.45 -18.44 1.59
C ARG A 213 0.67 -19.17 0.49
N SER A 214 0.44 -20.47 0.64
CA SER A 214 -0.40 -21.24 -0.27
C SER A 214 -1.85 -20.74 -0.26
N LYS A 215 -2.41 -20.50 0.94
CA LYS A 215 -3.75 -19.91 1.09
C LYS A 215 -3.88 -18.54 0.45
N GLU A 216 -2.89 -17.65 0.61
CA GLU A 216 -2.87 -16.35 -0.08
C GLU A 216 -2.92 -16.53 -1.60
N THR A 217 -2.08 -17.42 -2.12
CA THR A 217 -1.98 -17.68 -3.57
C THR A 217 -3.28 -18.23 -4.14
N VAL A 218 -3.88 -19.22 -3.48
CA VAL A 218 -5.15 -19.82 -3.90
C VAL A 218 -6.26 -18.76 -3.89
N PHE A 219 -6.37 -17.99 -2.80
CA PHE A 219 -7.39 -16.97 -2.69
C PHE A 219 -7.26 -15.90 -3.78
N MET A 220 -6.05 -15.37 -4.02
CA MET A 220 -5.84 -14.36 -5.07
C MET A 220 -6.18 -14.89 -6.46
N LYS A 221 -5.84 -16.16 -6.75
CA LYS A 221 -6.22 -16.82 -8.01
C LYS A 221 -7.73 -16.95 -8.15
N THR A 222 -8.42 -17.41 -7.10
CA THR A 222 -9.88 -17.52 -7.08
C THR A 222 -10.54 -16.15 -7.26
N ALA A 223 -10.09 -15.13 -6.54
CA ALA A 223 -10.61 -13.77 -6.68
C ALA A 223 -10.43 -13.21 -8.09
N ALA A 224 -9.26 -13.43 -8.71
CA ALA A 224 -9.00 -13.02 -10.09
C ALA A 224 -9.94 -13.73 -11.09
N VAL A 225 -10.14 -15.04 -10.95
CA VAL A 225 -11.06 -15.82 -11.79
C VAL A 225 -12.50 -15.33 -11.65
N LEU A 226 -12.97 -15.11 -10.42
CA LEU A 226 -14.31 -14.59 -10.15
C LEU A 226 -14.51 -13.19 -10.73
N PHE A 227 -13.50 -12.32 -10.61
CA PHE A 227 -13.53 -10.99 -11.20
C PHE A 227 -13.63 -11.04 -12.72
N ILE A 228 -12.81 -11.87 -13.37
CA ILE A 228 -12.87 -12.07 -14.84
C ILE A 228 -14.26 -12.60 -15.24
N ALA A 229 -14.79 -13.61 -14.55
CA ALA A 229 -16.11 -14.15 -14.82
C ALA A 229 -17.20 -13.09 -14.67
N PHE A 230 -17.14 -12.26 -13.62
CA PHE A 230 -18.07 -11.17 -13.40
C PHE A 230 -18.02 -10.13 -14.54
N VAL A 231 -16.82 -9.74 -14.98
CA VAL A 231 -16.64 -8.81 -16.11
C VAL A 231 -17.19 -9.40 -17.41
N VAL A 232 -16.87 -10.67 -17.72
CA VAL A 232 -17.34 -11.33 -18.94
C VAL A 232 -18.86 -11.47 -18.96
N VAL A 233 -19.47 -11.88 -17.85
CA VAL A 233 -20.93 -11.98 -17.72
C VAL A 233 -21.58 -10.59 -17.82
N GLY A 234 -21.01 -9.59 -17.17
CA GLY A 234 -21.49 -8.20 -17.25
C GLY A 234 -21.44 -7.65 -18.67
N LEU A 235 -20.34 -7.88 -19.40
CA LEU A 235 -20.20 -7.51 -20.81
C LEU A 235 -21.18 -8.27 -21.70
N ALA A 236 -21.32 -9.58 -21.52
CA ALA A 236 -22.27 -10.39 -22.28
C ALA A 236 -23.72 -9.90 -22.07
N PHE A 237 -24.09 -9.59 -20.82
CA PHE A 237 -25.39 -9.02 -20.48
C PHE A 237 -25.60 -7.65 -21.14
N GLN A 238 -24.59 -6.78 -21.13
CA GLN A 238 -24.66 -5.47 -21.81
C GLN A 238 -24.81 -5.64 -23.33
N ILE A 239 -24.05 -6.55 -23.94
CA ILE A 239 -24.14 -6.84 -25.38
C ILE A 239 -25.54 -7.33 -25.73
N ILE A 240 -26.07 -8.32 -25.00
CA ILE A 240 -27.42 -8.86 -25.18
C ILE A 240 -28.47 -7.73 -25.10
N LYS A 241 -28.36 -6.87 -24.10
CA LYS A 241 -29.28 -5.74 -23.92
C LYS A 241 -29.17 -4.69 -25.04
N LEU A 242 -27.97 -4.44 -25.56
CA LEU A 242 -27.71 -3.49 -26.64
C LEU A 242 -28.12 -4.02 -28.01
N THR A 243 -27.95 -5.32 -28.27
CA THR A 243 -28.28 -5.95 -29.56
C THR A 243 -29.73 -6.42 -29.62
N GLY A 244 -30.46 -6.40 -28.51
CA GLY A 244 -31.86 -6.84 -28.45
C GLY A 244 -32.05 -8.35 -28.68
N ALA A 245 -30.96 -9.13 -28.56
CA ALA A 245 -31.00 -10.57 -28.69
C ALA A 245 -31.65 -11.19 -27.45
N VAL A 246 -32.97 -11.38 -27.48
CA VAL A 246 -33.72 -12.19 -26.50
C VAL A 246 -33.46 -13.67 -26.77
#